data_AF-A0A517T848-F1
#
_entry.id   AF-A0A517T848-F1
#
_cell.length_a   1.000
_cell.length_b   1.000
_cell.length_c   1.000
_cell.angle_alpha   90.00
_cell.angle_beta   90.00
_cell.angle_gamma   90.00
#
_symmetry.space_group_name_H-M   'P 1'
#
loop_
_entity.id
_entity.type
_entity.pdbx_description
1 polymer ?
#
loop_
_entity_poly.entity_id
_entity_poly.type
_entity_poly.pdbx_seq_one_letter_code
_entity_poly.pdbx_strand_id
1 'polypeptide(L)'
;MNKHITVTLQLSDDTAAVAASDEGGVDVQVQRWLQLGRAVARSIGAECSDGFLQRGKAVEGLIAEVNQQAGRDRLAKYLESQPFPHYEQVSGTPDVYVRIDENGQRSVGRFVGRQFEFVVGQELEELSTTRPDLLLDSSP
;
A
#
# COMPACT_ATOMS: atom_id res chain seq x y z
N MET A 1 27.33 31.89 -0.19
CA MET A 1 26.47 32.55 -1.20
C MET A 1 25.24 31.67 -1.37
N ASN A 2 24.19 31.92 -0.57
CA ASN A 2 23.00 31.10 -0.50
C ASN A 2 22.18 31.29 -1.79
N LYS A 3 22.25 30.32 -2.70
CA LYS A 3 21.30 30.21 -3.80
C LYS A 3 19.97 29.80 -3.19
N HIS A 4 19.16 30.78 -2.80
CA HIS A 4 17.72 30.57 -2.65
C HIS A 4 17.22 30.02 -3.97
N ILE A 5 16.88 28.74 -3.95
CA ILE A 5 16.27 28.03 -5.05
C ILE A 5 14.90 28.68 -5.25
N THR A 6 14.82 29.68 -6.12
CA THR A 6 13.54 30.23 -6.63
C THR A 6 12.93 29.20 -7.59
N VAL A 7 12.58 28.02 -7.07
CA VAL A 7 11.77 26.99 -7.73
C VAL A 7 10.31 27.36 -7.47
N THR A 8 9.86 28.45 -8.08
CA THR A 8 8.45 28.86 -7.93
C THR A 8 7.81 29.23 -9.26
N LEU A 9 8.59 29.46 -10.32
CA LEU A 9 8.02 29.88 -11.61
C LEU A 9 8.31 28.91 -12.76
N GLN A 10 9.50 28.29 -12.84
CA GLN A 10 9.78 27.28 -13.88
C GLN A 10 9.10 25.93 -13.66
N LEU A 11 8.80 25.56 -12.41
CA LEU A 11 8.00 24.37 -12.13
C LEU A 11 6.52 24.60 -12.47
N SER A 12 6.07 25.85 -12.56
CA SER A 12 4.65 26.19 -12.71
C SER A 12 4.17 25.99 -14.15
N ASP A 13 4.99 26.31 -15.15
CA ASP A 13 4.61 26.12 -16.56
C ASP A 13 4.61 24.64 -16.97
N ASP A 14 5.58 23.86 -16.47
CA ASP A 14 5.66 22.41 -16.73
C ASP A 14 4.61 21.61 -15.94
N THR A 15 4.19 22.06 -14.75
CA THR A 15 3.13 21.40 -13.97
C THR A 15 1.72 21.81 -14.41
N ALA A 16 1.52 23.03 -14.90
CA ALA A 16 0.24 23.47 -15.46
C ALA A 16 -0.12 22.72 -16.75
N ALA A 17 0.86 22.40 -17.59
CA ALA A 17 0.64 21.56 -18.78
C ALA A 17 0.25 20.10 -18.44
N VAL A 18 0.58 19.65 -17.22
CA VAL A 18 0.28 18.29 -16.73
C VAL A 18 -1.05 18.20 -15.99
N ALA A 19 -1.51 19.31 -15.38
CA ALA A 19 -2.73 19.38 -14.57
C ALA A 19 -4.02 19.58 -15.38
N ALA A 20 -3.93 20.02 -16.64
CA ALA A 20 -5.07 20.13 -17.54
C ALA A 20 -5.28 18.80 -18.31
N SER A 21 -5.94 17.83 -17.66
CA SER A 21 -6.83 16.82 -18.25
C SER A 21 -6.94 15.62 -17.31
N ASP A 22 -8.15 15.42 -16.80
CA ASP A 22 -8.61 14.23 -16.05
C ASP A 22 -9.06 13.11 -17.02
N GLU A 23 -8.33 12.93 -18.13
CA GLU A 23 -8.66 11.97 -19.20
C GLU A 23 -7.53 10.98 -19.49
N GLY A 24 -6.59 10.82 -18.56
CA GLY A 24 -5.47 9.91 -18.71
C GLY A 24 -5.65 8.66 -17.85
N GLY A 25 -5.82 7.49 -18.48
CA GLY A 25 -5.67 6.20 -17.80
C GLY A 25 -4.31 6.09 -17.08
N VAL A 26 -4.15 5.07 -16.23
CA VAL A 26 -2.96 4.85 -15.37
C VAL A 26 -1.64 5.04 -16.14
N ASP A 27 -1.57 4.59 -17.39
CA ASP A 27 -0.39 4.76 -18.25
C ASP A 27 0.02 6.23 -18.46
N VAL A 28 -0.96 7.11 -18.68
CA VAL A 28 -0.71 8.55 -18.86
C VAL A 28 -0.22 9.17 -17.56
N GLN A 29 -0.76 8.74 -16.42
CA GLN A 29 -0.31 9.20 -15.10
C GLN A 29 1.13 8.75 -14.82
N VAL A 30 1.48 7.50 -15.14
CA VAL A 30 2.85 6.98 -14.99
C VAL A 30 3.83 7.78 -15.86
N GLN A 31 3.47 8.09 -17.10
CA GLN A 31 4.32 8.89 -17.99
C GLN A 31 4.53 10.31 -17.47
N ARG A 32 3.49 10.94 -16.91
CA ARG A 32 3.59 12.26 -16.28
C ARG A 32 4.56 12.24 -15.09
N TRP A 33 4.46 11.25 -14.21
CA TRP A 33 5.40 11.09 -13.09
C TRP A 33 6.83 10.84 -13.54
N LEU A 34 7.02 10.06 -14.60
CA LEU A 34 8.34 9.82 -15.20
C LEU A 34 8.95 11.12 -15.74
N GLN A 35 8.17 11.93 -16.45
CA GLN A 35 8.62 13.22 -16.99
C GLN A 35 9.00 14.20 -15.87
N LEU A 36 8.15 14.29 -14.83
CA LEU A 36 8.42 15.12 -13.66
C LEU A 36 9.71 14.70 -12.94
N GLY A 37 9.89 13.39 -12.69
CA GLY A 37 11.10 12.86 -12.07
C GLY A 37 12.37 13.22 -12.85
N ARG A 38 12.33 13.16 -14.19
CA ARG A 38 13.45 13.56 -15.06
C ARG A 38 13.72 15.06 -15.04
N ALA A 39 12.69 15.90 -14.98
CA ALA A 39 12.84 17.34 -14.87
C ALA A 39 13.50 17.73 -13.54
N VAL A 40 13.04 17.14 -12.44
CA VAL A 40 13.62 17.35 -11.09
C VAL A 40 15.07 16.84 -11.03
N ALA A 41 15.37 15.65 -11.56
CA ALA A 41 16.72 15.11 -11.55
C ALA A 41 17.74 16.02 -12.28
N ARG A 42 17.30 16.70 -13.36
CA ARG A 42 18.12 17.68 -14.08
C ARG A 42 18.35 18.96 -13.28
N SER A 43 17.37 19.40 -12.48
CA SER A 43 17.49 20.66 -11.71
C SER A 43 18.34 20.53 -10.45
N ILE A 44 18.38 19.35 -9.83
CA ILE A 44 19.16 19.10 -8.60
C ILE A 44 20.65 18.80 -8.84
N GLY A 45 21.07 18.59 -10.09
CA GLY A 45 22.47 18.31 -10.47
C GLY A 45 22.94 16.88 -10.13
N ALA A 46 24.04 16.45 -10.76
CA ALA A 46 24.56 15.08 -10.66
C ALA A 46 25.14 14.75 -9.26
N GLU A 47 25.74 15.73 -8.57
CA GLU A 47 26.26 15.52 -7.21
C GLU A 47 25.17 15.26 -6.14
N CYS A 48 23.94 15.74 -6.35
CA CYS A 48 22.84 15.54 -5.41
C CYS A 48 22.05 14.25 -5.70
N SER A 49 22.23 13.65 -6.87
CA SER A 49 21.47 12.49 -7.33
C SER A 49 22.02 11.16 -6.84
N ASP A 50 23.33 11.02 -6.57
CA ASP A 50 23.92 9.74 -6.19
C ASP A 50 23.31 9.12 -4.92
N GLY A 51 23.14 9.91 -3.86
CA GLY A 51 22.49 9.45 -2.63
C GLY A 51 20.99 9.16 -2.78
N PHE A 52 20.34 9.76 -3.78
CA PHE A 52 18.94 9.49 -4.12
C PHE A 52 18.81 8.21 -4.97
N LEU A 53 19.67 8.06 -5.98
CA LEU A 53 19.74 6.88 -6.85
C LEU A 53 20.11 5.63 -6.06
N GLN A 54 21.02 5.73 -5.10
CA GLN A 54 21.40 4.59 -4.27
C GLN A 54 20.24 4.10 -3.38
N ARG A 55 19.44 5.03 -2.83
CA ARG A 55 18.21 4.69 -2.11
C ARG A 55 17.15 4.12 -3.05
N GLY A 56 17.04 4.66 -4.27
CA GLY A 56 16.17 4.13 -5.32
C GLY A 56 16.50 2.68 -5.70
N LYS A 57 17.78 2.36 -5.91
CA LYS A 57 18.24 0.99 -6.22
C LYS A 57 17.93 -0.01 -5.09
N ALA A 58 18.07 0.43 -3.84
CA ALA A 58 17.69 -0.40 -2.70
C ALA A 58 16.18 -0.71 -2.72
N VAL A 59 15.34 0.28 -3.04
CA VAL A 59 13.89 0.11 -3.16
C VAL A 59 13.51 -0.74 -4.37
N GLU A 60 14.19 -0.59 -5.51
CA GLU A 60 13.96 -1.37 -6.73
C GLU A 60 14.13 -2.87 -6.48
N GLY A 61 15.19 -3.28 -5.78
CA GLY A 61 15.39 -4.67 -5.39
C GLY A 61 14.24 -5.22 -4.53
N LEU A 62 13.70 -4.40 -3.62
CA LEU A 62 12.56 -4.79 -2.79
C LEU A 62 11.26 -4.90 -3.60
N ILE A 63 11.04 -3.99 -4.55
CA ILE A 63 9.86 -4.03 -5.43
C ILE A 63 9.90 -5.28 -6.31
N ALA A 64 11.08 -5.65 -6.81
CA ALA A 64 11.25 -6.86 -7.62
C ALA A 64 10.92 -8.15 -6.84
N GLU A 65 11.06 -8.14 -5.51
CA GLU A 65 10.75 -9.28 -4.63
C GLU A 65 9.28 -9.36 -4.20
N VAL A 66 8.44 -8.34 -4.44
CA VAL A 66 7.06 -8.25 -3.87
C VAL A 66 6.22 -9.51 -4.10
N ASN A 67 6.30 -10.09 -5.30
CA ASN A 67 5.54 -11.31 -5.66
C ASN A 67 6.36 -12.60 -5.53
N GLN A 68 7.60 -12.51 -5.04
CA GLN A 68 8.48 -13.65 -4.80
C GLN A 68 8.33 -14.16 -3.37
N GLN A 69 8.82 -15.38 -3.12
CA GLN A 69 8.77 -15.97 -1.78
C GLN A 69 9.53 -15.12 -0.75
N ALA A 70 10.70 -14.60 -1.10
CA ALA A 70 11.49 -13.75 -0.22
C ALA A 70 10.75 -12.48 0.22
N GLY A 71 10.00 -11.84 -0.69
CA GLY A 71 9.17 -10.69 -0.37
C GLY A 71 7.98 -11.06 0.53
N ARG A 72 7.31 -12.19 0.23
CA ARG A 72 6.21 -12.71 1.06
C ARG A 72 6.65 -13.04 2.48
N ASP A 73 7.80 -13.69 2.65
CA ASP A 73 8.34 -14.04 3.97
C ASP A 73 8.71 -12.79 4.78
N ARG A 74 9.24 -11.77 4.11
CA ARG A 74 9.56 -10.47 4.72
C ARG A 74 8.29 -9.76 5.17
N LEU A 75 7.25 -9.76 4.33
CA LEU A 75 5.95 -9.19 4.67
C LEU A 75 5.32 -9.92 5.85
N ALA A 76 5.34 -11.26 5.87
CA ALA A 76 4.82 -12.05 6.98
C ALA A 76 5.49 -11.67 8.31
N LYS A 77 6.84 -11.65 8.34
CA LYS A 77 7.60 -11.22 9.53
C LYS A 77 7.27 -9.80 9.98
N TYR A 78 7.08 -8.89 9.02
CA TYR A 78 6.70 -7.51 9.33
C TYR A 78 5.30 -7.45 9.96
N LEU A 79 4.32 -8.18 9.41
CA LEU A 79 2.96 -8.24 9.92
C LEU A 79 2.91 -8.87 11.32
N GLU A 80 3.66 -9.94 11.57
CA GLU A 80 3.81 -10.56 12.90
C GLU A 80 4.34 -9.58 13.95
N SER A 81 5.21 -8.64 13.55
CA SER A 81 5.77 -7.61 14.45
C SER A 81 4.83 -6.43 14.72
N GLN A 82 3.72 -6.31 13.99
CA GLN A 82 2.78 -5.22 14.20
C GLN A 82 2.03 -5.39 15.53
N PRO A 83 1.67 -4.27 16.19
CA PRO A 83 0.75 -4.32 17.33
C PRO A 83 -0.57 -4.98 16.93
N PHE A 84 -1.20 -5.65 17.89
CA PHE A 84 -2.58 -6.10 17.75
C PHE A 84 -3.52 -4.91 17.47
N PRO A 85 -4.63 -5.14 16.74
CA PRO A 85 -5.11 -6.42 16.21
C PRO A 85 -4.40 -6.90 14.94
N HIS A 86 -4.24 -8.21 14.82
CA HIS A 86 -3.79 -8.87 13.59
C HIS A 86 -4.98 -9.20 12.68
N TYR A 87 -4.71 -9.30 11.38
CA TYR A 87 -5.75 -9.60 10.38
C TYR A 87 -5.27 -10.71 9.45
N GLU A 88 -6.07 -11.76 9.34
CA GLU A 88 -5.82 -12.88 8.42
C GLU A 88 -6.92 -12.92 7.36
N GLN A 89 -6.53 -13.02 6.09
CA GLN A 89 -7.52 -13.15 5.01
C GLN A 89 -8.14 -14.56 5.03
N VAL A 90 -9.46 -14.62 4.90
CA VAL A 90 -10.16 -15.90 4.77
C VAL A 90 -9.88 -16.51 3.39
N SER A 91 -9.35 -17.74 3.38
CA SER A 91 -9.03 -18.44 2.14
C SER A 91 -10.27 -18.72 1.29
N GLY A 92 -10.28 -18.20 0.06
CA GLY A 92 -11.37 -18.42 -0.90
C GLY A 92 -12.49 -17.39 -0.85
N THR A 93 -12.44 -16.44 0.10
CA THR A 93 -13.43 -15.36 0.19
C THR A 93 -12.71 -14.01 0.06
N PRO A 94 -12.68 -13.41 -1.14
CA PRO A 94 -12.13 -12.07 -1.28
C PRO A 94 -12.88 -11.10 -0.36
N ASP A 95 -12.15 -10.15 0.21
CA ASP A 95 -12.66 -9.07 1.10
C ASP A 95 -13.15 -9.48 2.50
N VAL A 96 -13.03 -10.74 2.90
CA VAL A 96 -13.34 -11.19 4.27
C VAL A 96 -12.05 -11.51 5.03
N TYR A 97 -11.99 -11.02 6.27
CA TYR A 97 -10.83 -11.12 7.14
C TYR A 97 -11.23 -11.57 8.55
N VAL A 98 -10.34 -12.32 9.19
CA VAL A 98 -10.38 -12.63 10.62
C VAL A 98 -9.52 -11.60 11.34
N ARG A 99 -10.15 -10.78 12.18
CA ARG A 99 -9.47 -9.95 13.17
C ARG A 99 -9.11 -10.81 14.38
N ILE A 100 -7.86 -10.74 14.81
CA ILE A 100 -7.34 -11.40 16.00
C ILE A 100 -6.91 -10.31 16.96
N ASP A 101 -7.59 -10.18 18.09
CA ASP A 101 -7.25 -9.21 19.14
C ASP A 101 -6.15 -9.75 20.08
N GLU A 102 -5.58 -8.89 20.91
CA GLU A 102 -4.48 -9.22 21.83
C GLU A 102 -4.83 -10.34 22.83
N ASN A 103 -6.11 -10.45 23.19
CA ASN A 103 -6.66 -11.51 24.03
C ASN A 103 -6.83 -12.85 23.28
N GLY A 104 -6.49 -12.91 22.00
CA GLY A 104 -6.71 -14.06 21.13
C GLY A 104 -8.13 -14.18 20.58
N GLN A 105 -9.02 -13.22 20.88
CA GLN A 105 -10.38 -13.22 20.35
C GLN A 105 -10.35 -13.07 18.83
N ARG A 106 -11.09 -13.96 18.15
CA ARG A 106 -11.19 -13.99 16.70
C ARG A 106 -12.54 -13.47 16.27
N SER A 107 -12.57 -12.60 15.27
CA SER A 107 -13.82 -12.02 14.77
C SER A 107 -13.76 -11.84 13.26
N VAL A 108 -14.82 -12.23 12.56
CA VAL A 108 -14.89 -12.16 11.10
C VAL A 108 -15.50 -10.84 10.67
N GLY A 109 -14.90 -10.19 9.68
CA GLY A 109 -15.32 -8.89 9.21
C GLY A 109 -14.77 -8.55 7.83
N ARG A 110 -15.06 -7.34 7.38
CA ARG A 110 -14.54 -6.77 6.14
C ARG A 110 -14.07 -5.34 6.38
N PHE A 111 -13.21 -4.85 5.52
CA PHE A 111 -12.80 -3.44 5.55
C PHE A 111 -13.70 -2.59 4.65
N VAL A 112 -14.49 -1.71 5.25
CA VAL A 112 -15.31 -0.71 4.54
C VAL A 112 -14.78 0.67 4.90
N GLY A 113 -14.37 1.45 3.89
CA GLY A 113 -13.89 2.81 4.14
C GLY A 113 -12.70 2.90 5.12
N ARG A 114 -11.83 1.87 5.14
CA ARG A 114 -10.69 1.70 6.08
C ARG A 114 -11.09 1.39 7.52
N GLN A 115 -12.36 1.10 7.79
CA GLN A 115 -12.86 0.65 9.08
C GLN A 115 -13.18 -0.85 9.00
N PHE A 116 -12.85 -1.58 10.05
CA PHE A 116 -13.19 -2.99 10.15
C PHE A 116 -14.63 -3.11 10.65
N GLU A 117 -15.52 -3.57 9.78
CA GLU A 117 -16.91 -3.87 10.09
C GLU A 117 -17.06 -5.37 10.30
N PHE A 118 -17.60 -5.75 11.46
CA PHE A 118 -17.92 -7.14 11.75
C PHE A 118 -19.04 -7.62 10.81
N VAL A 119 -18.87 -8.80 10.24
CA VAL A 119 -19.98 -9.49 9.59
C VAL A 119 -20.83 -10.08 10.71
N VAL A 120 -22.14 -9.83 10.73
CA VAL A 120 -23.05 -10.26 11.80
C VAL A 120 -24.29 -10.92 11.19
N GLY A 121 -24.86 -11.93 11.85
CA GLY A 121 -26.14 -12.54 11.45
C GLY A 121 -26.02 -13.58 10.33
N GLN A 122 -26.96 -13.58 9.38
CA GLN A 122 -27.12 -14.63 8.35
C GLN A 122 -25.89 -14.81 7.44
N GLU A 123 -25.09 -13.76 7.26
CA GLU A 123 -23.86 -13.78 6.46
C GLU A 123 -22.73 -14.56 7.17
N LEU A 124 -22.69 -14.56 8.53
CA LEU A 124 -21.83 -15.48 9.28
C LEU A 124 -22.33 -16.93 9.19
N GLU A 125 -23.63 -17.15 9.03
CA GLU A 125 -24.27 -18.48 8.94
C GLU A 125 -24.04 -19.13 7.57
N GLU A 126 -24.02 -18.34 6.51
CA GLU A 126 -23.64 -18.77 5.15
C GLU A 126 -22.13 -19.02 5.03
N LEU A 127 -21.30 -18.18 5.67
CA LEU A 127 -19.86 -18.37 5.74
C LEU A 127 -19.49 -19.56 6.64
N SER A 128 -20.23 -19.84 7.71
CA SER A 128 -20.00 -21.01 8.58
C SER A 128 -20.48 -22.32 7.95
N THR A 129 -21.55 -22.29 7.16
CA THR A 129 -22.00 -23.43 6.34
C THR A 129 -20.98 -23.80 5.26
N THR A 130 -20.30 -22.79 4.71
CA THR A 130 -19.27 -22.98 3.67
C THR A 130 -17.89 -23.31 4.25
N ARG A 131 -17.56 -22.78 5.45
CA ARG A 131 -16.27 -22.94 6.13
C ARG A 131 -16.43 -22.99 7.67
N PRO A 132 -16.61 -24.19 8.24
CA PRO A 132 -16.78 -24.36 9.68
C PRO A 132 -15.50 -24.09 10.49
N ASP A 133 -14.34 -24.00 9.83
CA ASP A 133 -13.04 -23.63 10.41
C ASP A 133 -12.96 -22.18 10.90
N LEU A 134 -13.90 -21.33 10.48
CA LEU A 134 -13.96 -19.91 10.86
C LEU A 134 -14.68 -19.66 12.20
N LEU A 135 -15.24 -20.71 12.83
CA LEU A 135 -16.13 -20.60 13.99
C LEU A 135 -15.51 -21.15 15.29
N LEU A 136 -14.23 -20.85 15.53
CA LEU A 136 -13.55 -21.20 16.77
C LEU A 136 -13.38 -19.92 17.61
N ASP A 137 -14.10 -19.89 18.74
CA ASP A 137 -14.10 -18.86 19.80
C ASP A 137 -14.82 -17.52 19.51
N SER A 138 -16.11 -17.62 19.20
CA SER A 138 -17.09 -16.63 19.64
C SER A 138 -17.80 -17.15 20.89
N SER A 139 -17.14 -17.10 22.06
CA SER A 139 -17.82 -17.21 23.36
C SER A 139 -17.56 -15.96 24.20
N PRO A 140 -18.58 -15.51 24.96
CA PRO A 140 -18.70 -14.15 25.49
C PRO A 140 -17.72 -13.78 26.59
#